data_AF-A0AAU9WS30-F1
#
_entry.id   AF-A0AAU9WS30-F1
#
_cell.length_a   1.000
_cell.length_b   1.000
_cell.length_c   1.000
_cell.angle_alpha   90.00
_cell.angle_beta   90.00
_cell.angle_gamma   90.00
#
_symmetry.space_group_name_H-M   'P 1'
#
loop_
_entity.id
_entity.type
_entity.pdbx_description
1 polymer ?
#
loop_
_entity_poly.entity_id
_entity_poly.type
_entity_poly.pdbx_seq_one_letter_code
_entity_poly.pdbx_strand_id
1 'polypeptide(L)'
;MYWTEQQNIILCREVGFENPYVYKKGSPKRSEAWKKIVDVLNKCDYPQFNVDHRAIWYHINVLVNKYKKKIRVEERASGISPNEPSELDDLIQKIIALEESSPTDTCGRDKADKGKAEDARMKAMERLSQRKKRALEGAEEGENKPKRTRGKTGDAMEFLKERAQSCAEIRKGT
;
A
#
# COMPACT_ATOMS: atom_id res chain seq x y z
N MET A 1 -11.36 10.24 -23.32
CA MET A 1 -11.91 9.19 -24.20
C MET A 1 -12.74 8.23 -23.35
N TYR A 2 -13.93 7.85 -23.82
CA TYR A 2 -14.71 6.76 -23.21
C TYR A 2 -14.27 5.44 -23.83
N TRP A 3 -13.97 4.46 -22.99
CA TRP A 3 -13.50 3.15 -23.43
C TRP A 3 -14.67 2.20 -23.60
N THR A 4 -14.87 1.74 -24.83
CA THR A 4 -15.83 0.70 -25.18
C THR A 4 -15.25 -0.69 -24.93
N GLU A 5 -16.10 -1.72 -24.90
CA GLU A 5 -15.64 -3.10 -24.74
C GLU A 5 -14.71 -3.55 -25.87
N GLN A 6 -15.04 -3.21 -27.12
CA GLN A 6 -14.19 -3.49 -28.27
C GLN A 6 -12.81 -2.83 -28.15
N GLN A 7 -12.75 -1.58 -27.69
CA GLN A 7 -11.48 -0.89 -27.45
C GLN A 7 -10.68 -1.56 -26.32
N ASN A 8 -11.34 -2.07 -25.28
CA ASN A 8 -10.68 -2.80 -24.20
C ASN A 8 -10.08 -4.11 -24.72
N ILE A 9 -10.82 -4.86 -25.54
CA ILE A 9 -10.36 -6.12 -26.13
C ILE A 9 -9.12 -5.88 -26.99
N ILE A 10 -9.18 -4.90 -27.90
CA ILE A 10 -8.05 -4.57 -28.79
C ILE A 10 -6.84 -4.11 -27.98
N LEU A 11 -7.04 -3.23 -27.00
CA LEU A 11 -5.97 -2.80 -26.11
C LEU A 11 -5.32 -3.99 -25.38
N CYS A 12 -6.13 -4.88 -24.78
CA CYS A 12 -5.59 -6.00 -24.02
C CYS A 12 -4.88 -7.02 -24.93
N ARG A 13 -5.36 -7.24 -26.15
CA ARG A 13 -4.67 -8.06 -27.17
C ARG A 13 -3.30 -7.47 -27.51
N GLU A 14 -3.24 -6.16 -27.78
CA GLU A 14 -2.00 -5.48 -28.14
C GLU A 14 -0.98 -5.49 -27.00
N VAL A 15 -1.42 -5.26 -25.76
CA VAL A 15 -0.58 -5.38 -24.57
C VAL A 15 -0.06 -6.81 -24.38
N GLY A 16 -0.88 -7.81 -24.67
CA GLY A 16 -0.47 -9.21 -24.65
C GLY A 16 0.53 -9.58 -25.75
N PHE A 17 0.49 -8.89 -26.89
CA PHE A 17 1.38 -9.10 -28.04
C PHE A 17 2.76 -8.44 -27.83
N GLU A 18 2.80 -7.13 -27.60
CA GLU A 18 4.07 -6.39 -27.39
C GLU A 18 4.71 -6.74 -26.03
N ASN A 19 3.89 -7.17 -25.07
CA ASN A 19 4.27 -7.63 -23.74
C ASN A 19 5.31 -6.73 -23.02
N PRO A 20 4.91 -5.52 -22.58
CA PRO A 20 5.80 -4.60 -21.88
C PRO A 20 6.37 -5.16 -20.56
N TYR A 21 5.75 -6.21 -20.03
CA TYR A 21 6.08 -6.82 -18.74
C TYR A 21 7.33 -7.69 -18.77
N VAL A 22 7.82 -8.10 -19.95
CA VAL A 22 9.14 -8.74 -20.11
C VAL A 22 10.26 -7.85 -19.58
N TYR A 23 10.09 -6.54 -19.72
CA TYR A 23 11.08 -5.56 -19.28
C TYR A 23 10.89 -5.19 -17.80
N LYS A 24 12.01 -4.93 -17.14
CA LYS A 24 12.05 -4.44 -15.76
C LYS A 24 11.19 -3.18 -15.58
N LYS A 25 10.47 -3.12 -14.46
CA LYS A 25 9.67 -1.93 -14.09
C LYS A 25 10.57 -0.69 -14.04
N GLY A 26 10.09 0.41 -14.63
CA GLY A 26 10.84 1.68 -14.71
C GLY A 26 11.98 1.69 -15.74
N SER A 27 12.23 0.60 -16.47
CA SER A 27 13.24 0.62 -17.53
C SER A 27 12.78 1.44 -18.75
N PRO A 28 13.71 2.09 -19.46
CA PRO A 28 13.39 2.80 -20.70
C PRO A 28 12.75 1.89 -21.76
N LYS A 29 13.24 0.64 -21.87
CA LYS A 29 12.69 -0.37 -22.80
C LYS A 29 11.22 -0.68 -22.53
N ARG A 30 10.83 -0.77 -21.25
CA ARG A 30 9.41 -0.93 -20.89
C ARG A 30 8.58 0.26 -21.35
N SER A 31 9.07 1.48 -21.11
CA SER A 31 8.37 2.69 -21.59
C SER A 31 8.29 2.75 -23.11
N GLU A 32 9.31 2.26 -23.82
CA GLU A 32 9.33 2.20 -25.28
C GLU A 32 8.31 1.19 -25.82
N ALA A 33 8.22 0.00 -25.21
CA ALA A 33 7.19 -0.99 -25.54
C ALA A 33 5.77 -0.39 -25.40
N TRP A 34 5.52 0.36 -24.33
CA TRP A 34 4.23 1.05 -24.20
C TRP A 34 3.99 2.13 -25.25
N LYS A 35 5.03 2.88 -25.66
CA LYS A 35 4.89 3.87 -26.75
C LYS A 35 4.55 3.20 -28.07
N LYS A 36 5.15 2.05 -28.38
CA LYS A 36 4.80 1.28 -29.59
C LYS A 36 3.33 0.87 -29.58
N ILE A 37 2.81 0.42 -28.44
CA ILE A 37 1.38 0.11 -28.29
C ILE A 37 0.51 1.35 -28.58
N VAL A 38 0.89 2.53 -28.05
CA VAL A 38 0.20 3.79 -28.37
C VAL A 38 0.20 4.06 -29.87
N ASP A 39 1.36 3.92 -30.51
CA ASP A 39 1.52 4.20 -31.94
C ASP A 39 0.69 3.23 -32.80
N VAL A 40 0.56 1.96 -32.41
CA VAL A 40 -0.28 0.97 -33.09
C VAL A 40 -1.76 1.30 -32.90
N LEU A 41 -2.19 1.55 -31.67
CA LEU A 41 -3.60 1.82 -31.37
C LEU A 41 -4.09 3.11 -32.04
N ASN A 42 -3.29 4.19 -32.01
CA ASN A 42 -3.68 5.45 -32.65
C ASN A 42 -3.67 5.36 -34.19
N LYS A 43 -3.08 4.31 -34.79
CA LYS A 43 -3.17 4.02 -36.23
C LYS A 43 -4.38 3.15 -36.60
N CYS A 44 -5.12 2.61 -35.63
CA CYS A 44 -6.32 1.83 -35.93
C CYS A 44 -7.44 2.74 -36.48
N ASP A 45 -7.94 2.39 -37.67
CA ASP A 45 -9.05 3.11 -38.30
C ASP A 45 -10.39 2.93 -37.56
N TYR A 46 -10.62 1.73 -37.03
CA TYR A 46 -11.79 1.42 -36.20
C TYR A 46 -11.50 0.28 -35.21
N PRO A 47 -11.88 0.41 -33.93
CA PRO A 47 -12.31 1.64 -33.28
C PRO A 47 -11.17 2.65 -33.21
N GLN A 48 -11.48 3.94 -33.36
CA GLN A 48 -10.48 5.00 -33.29
C GLN A 48 -9.98 5.18 -31.86
N PHE A 49 -8.67 5.33 -31.72
CA PHE A 49 -8.02 5.68 -30.47
C PHE A 49 -7.42 7.08 -30.56
N ASN A 50 -7.53 7.82 -29.47
CA ASN A 50 -6.79 9.06 -29.25
C ASN A 50 -6.28 9.02 -27.82
N VAL A 51 -5.23 8.24 -27.62
CA VAL A 51 -4.69 7.91 -26.30
C VAL A 51 -3.20 8.21 -26.25
N ASP A 52 -2.74 8.58 -25.07
CA ASP A 52 -1.33 8.67 -24.75
C ASP A 52 -0.89 7.46 -23.92
N HIS A 53 0.43 7.31 -23.75
CA HIS A 53 1.01 6.23 -22.95
C HIS A 53 0.41 6.16 -21.54
N ARG A 54 0.18 7.34 -20.92
CA ARG A 54 -0.32 7.40 -19.54
C ARG A 54 -1.78 6.95 -19.45
N ALA A 55 -2.63 7.31 -20.40
CA ALA A 55 -4.02 6.87 -20.45
C ALA A 55 -4.13 5.35 -20.62
N ILE A 56 -3.33 4.76 -21.50
CA ILE A 56 -3.29 3.29 -21.68
C ILE A 56 -2.91 2.61 -20.37
N TRP A 57 -1.78 3.01 -19.77
CA TRP A 57 -1.28 2.38 -18.56
C TRP A 57 -2.27 2.51 -17.39
N TYR A 58 -2.86 3.69 -17.22
CA TYR A 58 -3.89 3.92 -16.21
C TYR A 58 -5.12 3.04 -16.46
N HIS A 59 -5.58 2.96 -17.71
CA HIS A 59 -6.77 2.20 -18.07
C HIS A 59 -6.59 0.69 -17.89
N ILE A 60 -5.43 0.13 -18.25
CA ILE A 60 -5.09 -1.27 -17.95
C ILE A 60 -5.19 -1.55 -16.44
N ASN A 61 -4.64 -0.67 -15.60
CA ASN A 61 -4.76 -0.82 -14.14
C ASN A 61 -6.22 -0.79 -13.66
N VAL A 62 -7.06 0.06 -14.26
CA VAL A 62 -8.49 0.11 -13.96
C VAL A 62 -9.16 -1.21 -14.34
N LEU A 63 -8.89 -1.77 -15.51
CA LEU A 63 -9.45 -3.06 -15.96
C LEU A 63 -9.04 -4.20 -15.03
N VAL A 64 -7.75 -4.31 -14.72
CA VAL A 64 -7.20 -5.32 -13.79
C VAL A 64 -7.85 -5.21 -12.41
N ASN A 65 -7.99 -4.00 -11.87
CA ASN A 65 -8.60 -3.80 -10.55
C ASN A 65 -10.09 -4.12 -10.54
N LYS A 66 -10.83 -3.78 -11.61
CA LYS A 66 -12.24 -4.15 -11.76
C LYS A 66 -12.41 -5.67 -11.81
N TYR A 67 -11.59 -6.36 -12.60
CA TYR A 67 -11.59 -7.82 -12.69
C TYR A 67 -11.31 -8.49 -11.33
N LYS A 68 -10.23 -8.08 -10.64
CA LYS A 68 -9.90 -8.58 -9.29
C LYS A 68 -11.03 -8.33 -8.28
N LYS A 69 -11.76 -7.21 -8.42
CA LYS A 69 -12.92 -6.93 -7.56
C LYS A 69 -14.11 -7.85 -7.89
N LYS A 70 -14.38 -8.11 -9.17
CA LYS A 70 -15.44 -9.03 -9.63
C LYS A 70 -15.21 -10.43 -9.04
N ILE A 71 -14.02 -11.00 -9.22
CA ILE A 71 -13.65 -12.32 -8.68
C ILE A 71 -13.85 -12.40 -7.17
N ARG A 72 -13.37 -11.41 -6.39
CA ARG A 72 -13.55 -11.40 -4.92
C ARG A 72 -15.00 -11.33 -4.47
N VAL A 73 -15.87 -10.71 -5.26
CA VAL A 73 -17.31 -10.64 -4.97
C VAL A 73 -17.96 -11.97 -5.27
N GLU A 74 -17.62 -12.60 -6.40
CA GLU A 74 -18.10 -13.93 -6.79
C GLU A 74 -17.68 -15.00 -5.76
N GLU A 75 -16.41 -15.01 -5.33
CA GLU A 75 -15.90 -15.91 -4.28
C GLU A 75 -16.68 -15.76 -2.96
N ARG A 76 -17.06 -14.52 -2.59
CA ARG A 76 -17.83 -14.26 -1.37
C ARG A 76 -19.32 -14.61 -1.51
N ALA A 77 -19.85 -14.56 -2.72
CA ALA A 77 -21.26 -14.81 -3.01
C ALA A 77 -21.57 -16.30 -3.25
N SER A 78 -20.65 -17.21 -2.90
CA SER A 78 -20.72 -18.68 -3.01
C SER A 78 -22.16 -19.23 -2.88
N GLY A 79 -22.83 -19.36 -4.01
CA GLY A 79 -24.27 -19.67 -4.10
C GLY A 79 -24.92 -19.28 -5.44
N ILE A 80 -24.28 -18.39 -6.22
CA ILE A 80 -24.71 -18.02 -7.57
C ILE A 80 -23.69 -18.59 -8.57
N SER A 81 -24.17 -19.26 -9.62
CA SER A 81 -23.31 -19.74 -10.71
C SER A 81 -22.47 -18.58 -11.27
N PRO A 82 -21.14 -18.72 -11.38
CA PRO A 82 -20.32 -17.75 -12.09
C PRO A 82 -20.84 -17.58 -13.52
N ASN A 83 -20.86 -16.34 -14.02
CA ASN A 83 -21.11 -16.09 -15.44
C ASN A 83 -19.95 -16.65 -16.27
N GLU A 84 -20.25 -17.08 -17.50
CA GLU A 84 -19.22 -17.53 -18.44
C GLU A 84 -18.15 -16.43 -18.62
N PRO A 85 -16.85 -16.77 -18.53
CA PRO A 85 -15.78 -15.79 -18.67
C PRO A 85 -15.84 -15.15 -20.06
N SER A 86 -15.85 -13.82 -20.10
CA SER A 86 -15.79 -13.06 -21.34
C SER A 86 -14.38 -13.13 -21.94
N GLU A 87 -14.25 -12.98 -23.27
CA GLU A 87 -12.95 -12.85 -23.92
C GLU A 87 -12.07 -11.76 -23.27
N LEU A 88 -12.70 -10.66 -22.83
CA LEU A 88 -12.00 -9.59 -22.14
C LEU A 88 -11.45 -10.05 -20.77
N ASP A 89 -12.20 -10.89 -20.05
CA ASP A 89 -11.78 -11.44 -18.76
C ASP A 89 -10.54 -12.32 -18.92
N ASP A 90 -10.51 -13.18 -19.95
CA ASP A 90 -9.36 -14.03 -20.27
C ASP A 90 -8.11 -13.22 -20.63
N LEU A 91 -8.29 -12.17 -21.43
CA LEU A 91 -7.20 -11.27 -21.79
C LEU A 91 -6.64 -10.51 -20.57
N ILE A 92 -7.52 -10.03 -19.67
CA ILE A 92 -7.10 -9.38 -18.43
C ILE A 92 -6.35 -10.37 -17.53
N GLN A 93 -6.84 -11.61 -17.41
CA GLN A 93 -6.17 -12.65 -16.63
C GLN A 93 -4.77 -12.97 -17.19
N LYS A 94 -4.63 -13.03 -18.51
CA LYS A 94 -3.33 -13.18 -19.18
C LYS A 94 -2.40 -12.01 -18.86
N ILE A 95 -2.87 -10.77 -18.90
CA ILE A 95 -2.08 -9.58 -18.54
C ILE A 95 -1.62 -9.63 -17.08
N ILE A 96 -2.49 -10.06 -16.16
CA ILE A 96 -2.13 -10.23 -14.74
C ILE A 96 -0.98 -11.23 -14.61
N ALA A 97 -1.07 -12.39 -15.29
CA ALA A 97 0.00 -13.39 -15.25
C ALA A 97 1.33 -12.87 -15.85
N LEU A 98 1.27 -12.06 -16.91
CA LEU A 98 2.45 -11.40 -17.48
C LEU A 98 3.06 -10.39 -16.50
N GLU A 99 2.24 -9.65 -15.76
CA GLU A 99 2.72 -8.69 -14.76
C GLU A 99 3.38 -9.39 -13.57
N GLU A 100 2.81 -10.51 -13.10
CA GLU A 100 3.34 -11.28 -11.96
C GLU A 100 4.66 -12.00 -12.30
N SER A 101 4.83 -12.42 -13.56
CA SER A 101 6.08 -12.99 -14.07
C SER A 101 7.12 -11.95 -14.48
N SER A 102 6.78 -10.65 -14.43
CA SER A 102 7.69 -9.55 -14.74
C SER A 102 8.89 -9.58 -13.79
N PRO A 103 10.12 -9.30 -14.27
CA PRO A 103 11.29 -9.22 -13.41
C PRO A 103 11.08 -8.14 -12.35
N THR A 104 10.85 -8.59 -11.12
CA THR A 104 10.71 -7.74 -9.95
C THR A 104 12.09 -7.58 -9.31
N ASP A 105 12.41 -6.35 -8.89
CA ASP A 105 13.52 -6.14 -7.96
C ASP A 105 13.11 -6.71 -6.60
N THR A 106 13.21 -8.02 -6.43
CA THR A 106 13.07 -8.65 -5.12
C THR A 106 14.28 -8.32 -4.27
N CYS A 107 14.33 -7.09 -3.73
CA CYS A 107 15.05 -6.80 -2.50
C CYS A 107 14.38 -5.65 -1.72
N GLY A 108 13.50 -6.02 -0.78
CA GLY A 108 13.58 -5.43 0.56
C GLY A 108 12.37 -4.71 1.18
N ARG A 109 11.38 -4.20 0.43
CA ARG A 109 10.37 -3.30 1.07
C ARG A 109 9.06 -3.98 1.50
N ASP A 110 8.42 -4.76 0.64
CA ASP A 110 7.03 -5.18 0.89
C ASP A 110 6.90 -6.35 1.88
N LYS A 111 7.94 -7.18 2.04
CA LYS A 111 7.96 -8.25 3.07
C LYS A 111 8.35 -7.74 4.45
N ALA A 112 9.03 -6.59 4.54
CA ALA A 112 9.48 -6.02 5.80
C ALA A 112 8.35 -5.28 6.56
N ASP A 113 7.44 -4.62 5.85
CA ASP A 113 6.36 -3.85 6.48
C ASP A 113 5.25 -4.73 7.06
N LYS A 114 4.90 -5.86 6.42
CA LYS A 114 3.92 -6.80 6.99
C LYS A 114 4.44 -7.43 8.29
N GLY A 115 5.72 -7.81 8.34
CA GLY A 115 6.34 -8.38 9.54
C GLY A 115 6.40 -7.39 10.71
N LYS A 116 6.70 -6.11 10.45
CA LYS A 116 6.73 -5.07 11.49
C LYS A 116 5.34 -4.77 12.07
N ALA A 117 4.30 -4.76 11.24
CA ALA A 117 2.93 -4.53 11.70
C ALA A 117 2.38 -5.68 12.56
N GLU A 118 2.66 -6.93 12.16
CA GLU A 118 2.25 -8.10 12.97
C GLU A 118 3.06 -8.23 14.27
N ASP A 119 4.35 -7.94 14.26
CA ASP A 119 5.19 -7.93 15.47
C ASP A 119 4.78 -6.83 16.45
N ALA A 120 4.44 -5.63 15.97
CA ALA A 120 3.88 -4.56 16.81
C ALA A 120 2.54 -4.96 17.43
N ARG A 121 1.68 -5.67 16.68
CA ARG A 121 0.39 -6.17 17.18
C ARG A 121 0.57 -7.26 18.24
N MET A 122 1.48 -8.20 18.02
CA MET A 122 1.84 -9.24 19.00
C MET A 122 2.38 -8.62 20.30
N LYS A 123 3.36 -7.71 20.21
CA LYS A 123 3.92 -7.01 21.37
C LYS A 123 2.90 -6.18 22.14
N ALA A 124 1.92 -5.58 21.44
CA ALA A 124 0.85 -4.84 22.09
C ALA A 124 -0.13 -5.78 22.84
N MET A 125 -0.53 -6.89 22.22
CA MET A 125 -1.39 -7.89 22.87
C MET A 125 -0.72 -8.53 24.08
N GLU A 126 0.57 -8.81 24.00
CA GLU A 126 1.34 -9.38 25.12
C GLU A 126 1.46 -8.39 26.30
N ARG A 127 1.70 -7.10 26.03
CA ARG A 127 1.72 -6.08 27.08
C ARG A 127 0.36 -5.91 27.77
N LEU A 128 -0.73 -6.02 27.00
CA LEU A 128 -2.09 -5.96 27.54
C LEU A 128 -2.38 -7.17 28.43
N SER A 129 -1.99 -8.38 27.99
CA SER A 129 -2.17 -9.60 28.78
C SER A 129 -1.34 -9.56 30.07
N GLN A 130 -0.09 -9.10 30.03
CA GLN A 130 0.76 -8.90 31.21
C GLN A 130 0.23 -7.84 32.17
N ARG A 131 -0.38 -6.74 31.66
CA ARG A 131 -1.03 -5.75 32.53
C ARG A 131 -2.30 -6.32 33.16
N LYS A 132 -3.08 -7.11 32.42
CA LYS A 132 -4.27 -7.78 32.95
C LYS A 132 -3.90 -8.83 34.01
N LYS A 133 -2.83 -9.59 33.80
CA LYS A 133 -2.30 -10.55 34.78
C LYS A 133 -1.87 -9.85 36.07
N ARG A 134 -1.10 -8.76 35.98
CA ARG A 134 -0.72 -7.94 37.15
C ARG A 134 -1.91 -7.28 37.84
N ALA A 135 -2.97 -6.94 37.11
CA ALA A 135 -4.19 -6.38 37.70
C ALA A 135 -5.03 -7.43 38.41
N LEU A 136 -5.02 -8.69 37.95
CA LEU A 136 -5.64 -9.82 38.66
C LEU A 136 -4.82 -10.22 39.90
N GLU A 137 -3.49 -10.35 39.76
CA GLU A 137 -2.59 -10.69 40.89
C GLU A 137 -2.60 -9.59 41.96
N GLY A 138 -2.73 -8.31 41.56
CA GLY A 138 -2.89 -7.20 42.49
C GLY A 138 -4.29 -7.04 43.10
N ALA A 139 -5.25 -7.90 42.73
CA ALA A 139 -6.59 -7.92 43.31
C ALA A 139 -6.78 -9.02 44.37
N GLU A 140 -5.87 -10.01 44.45
CA GLU A 140 -5.90 -11.05 45.48
C GLU A 140 -5.06 -10.69 46.73
N GLU A 141 -4.24 -9.64 46.67
CA GLU A 141 -3.41 -9.20 47.80
C GLU A 141 -3.68 -7.73 48.15
N GLY A 142 -4.67 -7.51 49.02
CA GLY A 142 -4.75 -6.34 49.89
C GLY A 142 -5.39 -5.07 49.31
N GLU A 143 -6.49 -4.66 49.94
CA GLU A 143 -7.01 -3.30 49.91
C GLU A 143 -5.89 -2.27 50.21
N ASN A 144 -6.00 -1.07 49.61
CA ASN A 144 -5.13 0.11 49.71
C ASN A 144 -3.79 0.12 48.97
N LYS A 145 -3.78 0.66 47.73
CA LYS A 145 -2.63 1.42 47.19
C LYS A 145 -3.08 2.74 46.55
N PRO A 146 -2.48 3.90 46.90
CA PRO A 146 -2.86 5.20 46.36
C PRO A 146 -2.48 5.36 44.88
N LYS A 147 -3.31 6.10 44.13
CA LYS A 147 -3.04 6.55 42.76
C LYS A 147 -1.62 7.14 42.68
N ARG A 148 -0.80 6.64 41.75
CA ARG A 148 0.57 7.10 41.52
C ARG A 148 0.60 8.61 41.26
N THR A 149 0.94 9.40 42.27
CA THR A 149 1.21 10.83 42.15
C THR A 149 2.48 11.03 41.33
N ARG A 150 2.42 11.94 40.35
CA ARG A 150 3.51 12.33 39.45
C ARG A 150 4.70 12.82 40.28
N GLY A 151 5.89 12.23 40.06
CA GLY A 151 7.09 12.43 40.87
C GLY A 151 7.48 13.91 41.03
N LYS A 152 7.98 14.25 42.22
CA LYS A 152 8.36 15.60 42.67
C LYS A 152 9.28 16.31 41.67
N THR A 153 8.76 17.36 41.03
CA THR A 153 9.47 18.32 40.16
C THR A 153 10.28 19.37 40.96
N GLY A 154 10.69 19.07 42.20
CA GLY A 154 11.35 20.05 43.07
C GLY A 154 12.77 20.38 42.62
N ASP A 155 13.56 19.34 42.37
CA ASP A 155 14.99 19.42 42.05
C ASP A 155 15.26 20.16 40.71
N ALA A 156 14.43 19.89 39.70
CA ALA A 156 14.51 20.56 38.39
C ALA A 156 14.13 22.06 38.46
N MET A 157 13.25 22.46 39.39
CA MET A 157 12.85 23.85 39.56
C MET A 157 13.93 24.67 40.27
N GLU A 158 14.64 24.07 41.24
CA GLU A 158 15.75 24.72 41.94
C GLU A 158 16.92 24.98 40.98
N PHE A 159 17.29 24.00 40.16
CA PHE A 159 18.33 24.16 39.14
C PHE A 159 18.01 25.29 38.14
N LEU A 160 16.76 25.40 37.70
CA LEU A 160 16.33 26.47 36.79
C LEU A 160 16.35 27.86 37.46
N LYS A 161 16.01 27.92 38.76
CA LYS A 161 16.03 29.16 39.54
C LYS A 161 17.46 29.65 39.76
N GLU A 162 18.37 28.77 40.14
CA GLU A 162 19.79 29.08 40.34
C GLU A 162 20.43 29.58 39.03
N ARG A 163 20.17 28.88 37.92
CA ARG A 163 20.65 29.31 36.59
C ARG A 163 20.12 30.68 36.18
N ALA A 164 18.85 30.98 36.48
CA ALA A 164 18.25 32.28 36.18
C ALA A 164 18.90 33.42 36.98
N GLN A 165 19.28 33.16 38.24
CA GLN A 165 19.99 34.12 39.09
C GLN A 165 21.40 34.39 38.57
N SER A 166 22.19 33.35 38.27
CA SER A 166 23.53 33.51 37.70
C SER A 166 23.50 34.26 36.36
N CYS A 167 22.53 33.97 35.48
CA CYS A 167 22.37 34.72 34.23
C CYS A 167 22.00 36.20 34.46
N ALA A 168 21.21 36.51 35.49
CA ALA A 168 20.84 37.89 35.81
C ALA A 168 22.01 38.70 36.40
N GLU A 169 22.87 38.07 37.20
CA GLU A 169 24.06 38.71 37.76
C GLU A 169 25.10 39.04 36.68
N ILE A 170 25.33 38.12 35.74
CA ILE A 170 26.24 38.34 34.60
C ILE A 170 25.78 39.54 33.75
N ARG A 171 24.46 39.74 33.61
CA ARG A 171 23.88 40.84 32.83
C ARG A 171 23.94 42.20 33.54
N LYS A 172 24.17 42.25 34.86
CA LYS A 172 24.33 43.50 35.63
C LYS A 172 25.80 43.93 35.78
N GLY A 173 26.75 43.09 35.37
CA GLY A 173 28.20 43.33 35.48
C GLY A 173 28.88 43.91 34.24
N THR A 174 28.12 44.41 33.27
CA THR A 174 28.59 45.21 32.11
C THR A 174 27.86 46.53 32.09
#